data_AF-A0A4S4N5D5-F1
#
_entry.id   AF-A0A4S4N5D5-F1
#
_cell.length_a   1.000
_cell.length_b   1.000
_cell.length_c   1.000
_cell.angle_alpha   90.00
_cell.angle_beta   90.00
_cell.angle_gamma   90.00
#
_symmetry.space_group_name_H-M   'P 1'
#
loop_
_entity.id
_entity.type
_entity.pdbx_description
1 polymer ?
#
loop_
_entity_poly.entity_id
_entity_poly.type
_entity_poly.pdbx_seq_one_letter_code
_entity_poly.pdbx_strand_id
1 'polypeptide(L)'
;MSKRSIRIYTAEDVASHKDMSSCWLSRNGKVYDVTAFVQDHPGGEDLILNHAGKDVGDVMKDPQEHEHSDSAYGMLDEFLIGKVGLGETLVSDDWVATDDFEPEETDTSNDYEKNEFLDLRKPLLKQVFFSRWSKSYYLQQVHQPRHLAESARLFGPSYLEVFTRTVWYVVPIVWLPITAYYYSRSVLQFTLGPNSLPPWNQDLLAPINLLLTVDTSLLQLIPATLCLAFGMFVWTLLEYFLHRFLFHVDDYMPDHPYALTLHFLLHGVHHYLPMDKLRLVMPPPLFFVLSYPFTKLAHAIFPAAVANGTIAGAFTFYVLYDCMHYALHHTSLPAYLREMKKYHLAHHYKNFELGFGVTSKVWDYVFNTMLTV
;
A
#
# COMPACT_ATOMS: atom_id res chain seq x y z
N MET A 1 6.80 25.22 27.61
CA MET A 1 6.68 23.76 27.50
C MET A 1 6.27 23.43 26.08
N SER A 2 7.11 22.74 25.32
CA SER A 2 6.73 22.26 23.98
C SER A 2 5.53 21.33 24.13
N LYS A 3 4.41 21.61 23.46
CA LYS A 3 3.28 20.67 23.36
C LYS A 3 3.86 19.38 22.78
N ARG A 4 4.16 18.37 23.62
CA ARG A 4 4.44 17.01 23.15
C ARG A 4 3.23 16.64 22.28
N SER A 5 3.44 16.46 20.98
CA SER A 5 2.32 16.10 20.11
C SER A 5 1.82 14.72 20.56
N ILE A 6 0.51 14.63 20.76
CA ILE A 6 -0.17 13.49 21.38
C ILE A 6 -0.27 12.38 20.32
N ARG A 7 -0.05 11.12 20.72
CA ARG A 7 -0.22 9.97 19.82
C ARG A 7 -1.70 9.62 19.68
N ILE A 8 -2.14 9.23 18.48
CA ILE A 8 -3.53 8.83 18.20
C ILE A 8 -3.60 7.31 18.08
N TYR A 9 -4.57 6.72 18.76
CA TYR A 9 -4.87 5.29 18.81
C TYR A 9 -6.28 5.01 18.31
N THR A 10 -6.57 3.77 17.93
CA THR A 10 -7.96 3.31 17.73
C THR A 10 -8.60 2.91 19.05
N ALA A 11 -9.92 2.70 19.05
CA ALA A 11 -10.60 2.12 20.22
C ALA A 11 -10.16 0.66 20.46
N GLU A 12 -9.87 -0.08 19.38
CA GLU A 12 -9.39 -1.45 19.42
C GLU A 12 -7.98 -1.55 20.02
N ASP A 13 -7.11 -0.56 19.76
CA ASP A 13 -5.81 -0.47 20.43
C ASP A 13 -6.03 -0.44 21.95
N VAL A 14 -6.90 0.44 22.47
CA VAL A 14 -7.21 0.50 23.90
C VAL A 14 -7.80 -0.82 24.40
N ALA A 15 -8.78 -1.38 23.69
CA ALA A 15 -9.45 -2.62 24.08
C ALA A 15 -8.53 -3.85 24.13
N SER A 16 -7.42 -3.83 23.39
CA SER A 16 -6.42 -4.91 23.40
C SER A 16 -5.51 -4.90 24.64
N HIS A 17 -5.41 -3.77 25.34
CA HIS A 17 -4.60 -3.60 26.55
C HIS A 17 -5.48 -3.75 27.80
N LYS A 18 -5.86 -5.00 28.10
CA LYS A 18 -6.88 -5.35 29.10
C LYS A 18 -6.42 -6.21 30.28
N ASP A 19 -5.10 -6.41 30.44
CA ASP A 19 -4.54 -7.33 31.42
C ASP A 19 -3.52 -6.65 32.35
N MET A 20 -3.13 -7.30 33.45
CA MET A 20 -2.17 -6.76 34.43
C MET A 20 -0.82 -6.33 33.83
N SER A 21 -0.34 -7.05 32.81
CA SER A 21 0.93 -6.73 32.14
C SER A 21 0.81 -5.59 31.13
N SER A 22 -0.42 -5.17 30.81
CA SER A 22 -0.72 -4.20 29.76
C SER A 22 -2.15 -3.69 29.94
N CYS A 23 -2.32 -2.64 30.73
CA CYS A 23 -3.60 -2.12 31.18
C CYS A 23 -3.78 -0.67 30.75
N TRP A 24 -4.61 -0.44 29.73
CA TRP A 24 -4.94 0.91 29.26
C TRP A 24 -6.39 1.24 29.57
N LEU A 25 -6.66 2.53 29.75
CA LEU A 25 -8.00 3.08 29.97
C LEU A 25 -8.22 4.26 29.02
N SER A 26 -9.47 4.53 28.66
CA SER A 26 -9.84 5.79 28.00
C SER A 26 -10.71 6.66 28.90
N ARG A 27 -10.63 7.98 28.72
CA ARG A 27 -11.56 8.93 29.34
C ARG A 27 -11.59 10.22 28.55
N ASN A 28 -12.78 10.68 28.18
CA ASN A 28 -12.99 11.92 27.41
C ASN A 28 -12.10 11.97 26.14
N GLY A 29 -11.98 10.84 25.44
CA GLY A 29 -11.16 10.70 24.24
C GLY A 29 -9.64 10.65 24.48
N LYS A 30 -9.14 10.77 25.71
CA LYS A 30 -7.72 10.54 26.05
C LYS A 30 -7.46 9.07 26.38
N VAL A 31 -6.23 8.61 26.14
CA VAL A 31 -5.78 7.23 26.41
C VAL A 31 -4.66 7.25 27.44
N TYR A 32 -4.77 6.38 28.44
CA TYR A 32 -3.87 6.32 29.58
C TYR A 32 -3.32 4.90 29.73
N ASP A 33 -2.00 4.79 29.95
CA ASP A 33 -1.35 3.54 30.30
C ASP A 33 -1.14 3.48 31.81
N VAL A 34 -2.04 2.77 32.50
CA VAL A 34 -2.02 2.64 33.96
C VAL A 34 -1.34 1.35 34.42
N THR A 35 -0.65 0.63 33.52
CA THR A 35 -0.03 -0.67 33.81
C THR A 35 0.85 -0.63 35.06
N ALA A 36 1.69 0.41 35.20
CA ALA A 36 2.57 0.56 36.36
C ALA A 36 1.84 0.96 37.65
N PHE A 37 0.60 1.43 37.55
CA PHE A 37 -0.19 1.94 38.66
C PHE A 37 -1.21 0.93 39.19
N VAL A 38 -1.50 -0.15 38.46
CA VAL A 38 -2.56 -1.12 38.82
C VAL A 38 -2.41 -1.62 40.26
N GLN A 39 -1.18 -1.95 40.69
CA GLN A 39 -0.90 -2.46 42.04
C GLN A 39 -0.91 -1.38 43.13
N ASP A 40 -0.68 -0.13 42.75
CA ASP A 40 -0.64 1.02 43.66
C ASP A 40 -2.01 1.70 43.82
N HIS A 41 -3.04 1.20 43.12
CA HIS A 41 -4.38 1.76 43.16
C HIS A 41 -5.03 1.60 44.55
N PRO A 42 -5.40 2.70 45.25
CA PRO A 42 -5.96 2.62 46.60
C PRO A 42 -7.28 1.84 46.72
N GLY A 43 -8.05 1.75 45.63
CA GLY A 43 -9.30 0.98 45.55
C GLY A 43 -9.09 -0.52 45.30
N GLY A 44 -7.85 -0.97 45.09
CA GLY A 44 -7.50 -2.34 44.73
C GLY A 44 -7.35 -2.55 43.22
N GLU A 45 -6.55 -3.55 42.86
CA GLU A 45 -6.21 -3.89 41.47
C GLU A 45 -7.41 -4.39 40.67
N ASP A 46 -8.29 -5.18 41.30
CA ASP A 46 -9.45 -5.80 40.64
C ASP A 46 -10.39 -4.76 40.01
N LEU A 47 -10.56 -3.60 40.64
CA LEU A 47 -11.42 -2.53 40.12
C LEU A 47 -10.89 -1.96 38.81
N ILE A 48 -9.57 -1.73 38.71
CA ILE A 48 -8.98 -1.26 37.46
C ILE A 48 -9.08 -2.35 36.39
N LEU A 49 -8.76 -3.59 36.73
CA LEU A 49 -8.77 -4.71 35.78
C LEU A 49 -10.16 -4.98 35.19
N ASN A 50 -11.23 -4.80 35.96
CA ASN A 50 -12.61 -4.91 35.46
C ASN A 50 -12.95 -3.88 34.38
N HIS A 51 -12.24 -2.75 34.36
CA HIS A 51 -12.39 -1.66 33.42
C HIS A 51 -11.22 -1.53 32.42
N ALA A 52 -10.26 -2.45 32.46
CA ALA A 52 -9.13 -2.45 31.55
C ALA A 52 -9.61 -2.56 30.08
N GLY A 53 -9.06 -1.71 29.23
CA GLY A 53 -9.43 -1.56 27.83
C GLY A 53 -10.77 -0.82 27.58
N LYS A 54 -11.35 -0.15 28.57
CA LYS A 54 -12.66 0.54 28.46
C LYS A 54 -12.56 2.03 28.78
N ASP A 55 -13.64 2.75 28.46
CA ASP A 55 -13.83 4.11 28.94
C ASP A 55 -14.27 4.12 30.41
N VAL A 56 -13.60 4.93 31.22
CA VAL A 56 -13.84 5.04 32.67
C VAL A 56 -14.46 6.38 33.08
N GLY A 57 -14.93 7.18 32.12
CA GLY A 57 -15.46 8.51 32.39
C GLY A 57 -16.63 8.55 33.36
N ASP A 58 -17.56 7.60 33.23
CA ASP A 58 -18.74 7.48 34.09
C ASP A 58 -18.41 6.81 35.42
N VAL A 59 -17.61 5.75 35.39
CA VAL A 59 -17.23 4.94 36.57
C VAL A 59 -16.45 5.78 37.58
N MET A 60 -15.50 6.62 37.13
CA MET A 60 -14.73 7.48 38.03
C MET A 60 -15.57 8.57 38.74
N LYS A 61 -16.78 8.84 38.23
CA LYS A 61 -17.73 9.81 38.79
C LYS A 61 -18.88 9.15 39.53
N ASP A 62 -18.94 7.81 39.58
CA ASP A 62 -20.06 7.11 40.17
C ASP A 62 -20.01 7.20 41.70
N PRO A 63 -20.99 7.85 42.36
CA PRO A 63 -21.04 7.93 43.81
C PRO A 63 -21.33 6.59 44.49
N GLN A 64 -21.86 5.60 43.75
CA GLN A 64 -22.14 4.26 44.28
C GLN A 64 -20.90 3.37 44.34
N GLU A 65 -19.93 3.60 43.46
CA GLU A 65 -18.63 2.92 43.51
C GLU A 65 -17.63 3.72 44.35
N HIS A 66 -17.15 4.85 43.81
CA HIS A 66 -16.28 5.79 44.50
C HIS A 66 -16.08 7.05 43.65
N GLU A 67 -16.49 8.21 44.18
CA GLU A 67 -16.21 9.49 43.51
C GLU A 67 -14.73 9.88 43.71
N HIS A 68 -14.00 9.92 42.60
CA HIS A 68 -12.58 10.28 42.62
C HIS A 68 -12.37 11.79 42.84
N SER A 69 -11.34 12.14 43.63
CA SER A 69 -10.97 13.55 43.87
C SER A 69 -10.31 14.22 42.66
N ASP A 70 -10.29 15.56 42.64
CA ASP A 70 -9.54 16.34 41.62
C ASP A 70 -8.05 15.96 41.55
N SER A 71 -7.44 15.59 42.68
CA SER A 71 -6.05 15.12 42.71
C SER A 71 -5.87 13.77 42.01
N ALA A 72 -6.85 12.88 42.09
CA ALA A 72 -6.81 11.59 41.40
C ALA A 72 -6.90 11.78 39.88
N TYR A 73 -7.73 12.72 39.42
CA TYR A 73 -7.77 13.10 38.01
C TYR A 73 -6.44 13.73 37.54
N GLY A 74 -5.80 14.55 38.38
CA GLY A 74 -4.47 15.09 38.09
C GLY A 74 -3.39 14.01 38.00
N MET A 75 -3.44 12.98 38.85
CA MET A 75 -2.54 11.83 38.81
C MET A 75 -2.74 11.01 37.53
N LEU A 76 -3.99 10.82 37.08
CA LEU A 76 -4.28 10.10 35.83
C LEU A 76 -3.60 10.76 34.62
N ASP A 77 -3.52 12.09 34.58
CA ASP A 77 -2.85 12.81 33.48
C ASP A 77 -1.34 12.49 33.39
N GLU A 78 -0.69 11.97 34.44
CA GLU A 78 0.70 11.49 34.39
C GLU A 78 0.86 10.22 33.53
N PHE A 79 -0.21 9.43 33.42
CA PHE A 79 -0.29 8.19 32.63
C PHE A 79 -0.78 8.43 31.19
N LEU A 80 -0.97 9.68 30.77
CA LEU A 80 -1.46 10.03 29.44
C LEU A 80 -0.45 9.64 28.34
N ILE A 81 -0.83 8.70 27.49
CA ILE A 81 -0.02 8.25 26.34
C ILE A 81 -0.55 8.76 25.00
N GLY A 82 -1.82 9.17 24.93
CA GLY A 82 -2.42 9.55 23.67
C GLY A 82 -3.88 9.96 23.75
N LYS A 83 -4.54 9.87 22.60
CA LYS A 83 -5.98 10.04 22.44
C LYS A 83 -6.54 9.02 21.46
N VAL A 84 -7.83 8.76 21.57
CA VAL A 84 -8.57 7.93 20.62
C VAL A 84 -8.93 8.82 19.42
N GLY A 85 -8.58 8.38 18.22
CA GLY A 85 -8.97 9.05 16.99
C GLY A 85 -10.40 8.70 16.61
N LEU A 86 -11.06 9.60 15.88
CA LEU A 86 -12.33 9.26 15.25
C LEU A 86 -12.03 8.33 14.07
N GLY A 87 -12.49 7.09 14.17
CA GLY A 87 -12.57 6.19 13.03
C GLY A 87 -13.76 6.62 12.18
N GLU A 88 -13.54 6.90 10.91
CA GLU A 88 -14.61 7.20 9.97
C GLU A 88 -14.60 6.18 8.85
N THR A 89 -15.76 5.55 8.64
CA THR A 89 -16.02 4.78 7.42
C THR A 89 -16.67 5.72 6.42
N LEU A 90 -15.90 6.13 5.41
CA LEU A 90 -16.38 7.07 4.37
C LEU A 90 -17.28 6.40 3.33
N VAL A 91 -17.21 5.07 3.23
CA VAL A 91 -17.98 4.27 2.28
C VAL A 91 -18.84 3.27 3.03
N SER A 92 -20.13 3.19 2.70
CA SER A 92 -21.05 2.23 3.31
C SER A 92 -20.73 0.78 2.92
N ASP A 93 -20.97 -0.18 3.82
CA ASP A 93 -20.82 -1.62 3.52
C ASP A 93 -21.70 -2.08 2.34
N ASP A 94 -22.85 -1.44 2.16
CA ASP A 94 -23.80 -1.69 1.06
C ASP A 94 -23.43 -0.98 -0.25
N TRP A 95 -22.25 -0.33 -0.32
CA TRP A 95 -21.81 0.35 -1.52
C TRP A 95 -21.56 -0.65 -2.66
N VAL A 96 -22.01 -0.27 -3.86
CA VAL A 96 -21.90 -1.07 -5.08
C VAL A 96 -21.08 -0.30 -6.10
N ALA A 97 -20.02 -0.92 -6.59
CA ALA A 97 -19.19 -0.31 -7.63
C ALA A 97 -19.95 -0.19 -8.95
N THR A 98 -20.12 1.04 -9.44
CA THR A 98 -20.59 1.30 -10.80
C THR A 98 -19.41 1.59 -11.73
N ASP A 99 -19.58 1.34 -13.03
CA ASP A 99 -18.53 1.56 -14.04
C ASP A 99 -18.34 3.04 -14.43
N ASP A 100 -19.30 3.88 -14.04
CA ASP A 100 -19.35 5.33 -14.19
C ASP A 100 -19.17 6.07 -12.86
N PHE A 101 -18.68 5.38 -11.82
CA PHE A 101 -18.43 5.98 -10.52
C PHE A 101 -17.45 7.16 -10.60
N GLU A 102 -17.89 8.33 -10.13
CA GLU A 102 -17.09 9.52 -9.93
C GLU A 102 -17.26 9.99 -8.49
N PRO A 103 -16.20 9.99 -7.66
CA PRO A 103 -16.30 10.38 -6.26
C PRO A 103 -16.36 11.91 -6.10
N GLU A 104 -17.07 12.36 -5.07
CA GLU A 104 -17.09 13.78 -4.68
C GLU A 104 -15.74 14.24 -4.10
N GLU A 105 -15.42 15.52 -4.29
CA GLU A 105 -14.22 16.12 -3.70
C GLU A 105 -14.30 16.18 -2.17
N THR A 106 -13.19 15.89 -1.50
CA THR A 106 -13.10 15.95 -0.04
C THR A 106 -13.01 17.40 0.43
N ASP A 107 -13.87 17.80 1.38
CA ASP A 107 -13.64 19.02 2.17
C ASP A 107 -12.41 18.84 3.06
N THR A 108 -11.27 19.33 2.56
CA THR A 108 -9.96 19.17 3.21
C THR A 108 -9.86 19.78 4.60
N SER A 109 -10.67 20.80 4.92
CA SER A 109 -10.62 21.41 6.25
C SER A 109 -11.42 20.59 7.25
N ASN A 110 -12.64 20.18 6.87
CA ASN A 110 -13.48 19.32 7.69
C ASN A 110 -12.86 17.93 7.90
N ASP A 111 -12.27 17.31 6.85
CA ASP A 111 -11.59 16.02 6.97
C ASP A 111 -10.45 16.07 8.00
N TYR A 112 -9.60 17.10 7.95
CA TYR A 112 -8.51 17.22 8.90
C TYR A 112 -8.99 17.56 10.33
N GLU A 113 -10.01 18.40 10.47
CA GLU A 113 -10.58 18.74 11.79
C GLU A 113 -11.24 17.54 12.46
N LYS A 114 -11.87 16.67 11.67
CA LYS A 114 -12.53 15.46 12.16
C LYS A 114 -11.55 14.31 12.40
N ASN A 115 -10.71 14.00 11.42
CA ASN A 115 -9.89 12.79 11.44
C ASN A 115 -8.48 13.07 12.00
N GLU A 116 -7.93 14.27 11.91
CA GLU A 116 -6.57 14.57 12.38
C GLU A 116 -5.49 13.60 11.82
N PHE A 117 -5.75 13.07 10.62
CA PHE A 117 -4.84 12.20 9.87
C PHE A 117 -3.88 13.03 9.01
N LEU A 118 -4.22 13.28 7.74
CA LEU A 118 -3.37 14.08 6.84
C LEU A 118 -4.05 15.40 6.49
N ASP A 119 -3.34 16.51 6.68
CA ASP A 119 -3.78 17.82 6.19
C ASP A 119 -3.48 17.88 4.68
N LEU A 120 -4.51 17.60 3.86
CA LEU A 120 -4.44 17.59 2.40
C LEU A 120 -4.03 18.93 1.77
N ARG A 121 -4.08 20.02 2.54
CA ARG A 121 -3.65 21.37 2.11
C ARG A 121 -2.12 21.54 2.21
N LYS A 122 -1.42 20.57 2.80
CA LYS A 122 0.02 20.60 3.06
C LYS A 122 0.74 19.39 2.43
N PRO A 123 2.06 19.45 2.25
CA PRO A 123 2.85 18.30 1.78
C PRO A 123 2.69 17.07 2.69
N LEU A 124 2.33 15.92 2.11
CA LEU A 124 1.93 14.73 2.85
C LEU A 124 3.11 13.94 3.43
N LEU A 125 4.23 13.81 2.70
CA LEU A 125 5.29 12.87 3.08
C LEU A 125 5.89 13.20 4.46
N LYS A 126 6.08 14.49 4.75
CA LYS A 126 6.59 14.94 6.05
C LYS A 126 5.61 14.65 7.18
N GLN A 127 4.31 14.71 6.91
CA GLN A 127 3.27 14.42 7.91
C GLN A 127 3.30 12.94 8.29
N VAL A 128 3.42 12.04 7.30
CA VAL A 128 3.55 10.58 7.55
C VAL A 128 4.87 10.25 8.26
N PHE A 129 5.98 10.84 7.81
CA PHE A 129 7.32 10.53 8.34
C PHE A 129 7.50 10.93 9.81
N PHE A 130 6.86 12.02 10.24
CA PHE A 130 6.88 12.50 11.63
C PHE A 130 5.55 12.23 12.35
N SER A 131 4.76 11.30 11.83
CA SER A 131 3.46 10.97 12.38
C SER A 131 3.54 10.43 13.80
N ARG A 132 2.45 10.60 14.54
CA ARG A 132 2.23 9.98 15.85
C ARG A 132 0.88 9.29 15.84
N TRP A 133 0.71 8.38 14.90
CA TRP A 133 -0.41 7.44 14.87
C TRP A 133 0.08 6.08 15.38
N SER A 134 -0.82 5.27 15.92
CA SER A 134 -0.59 3.83 15.95
C SER A 134 -0.71 3.27 14.53
N LYS A 135 -0.11 2.10 14.30
CA LYS A 135 -0.28 1.30 13.09
C LYS A 135 -1.76 1.11 12.75
N SER A 136 -2.55 0.71 13.73
CA SER A 136 -3.98 0.43 13.58
C SER A 136 -4.72 1.69 13.12
N TYR A 137 -4.43 2.84 13.72
CA TYR A 137 -5.05 4.11 13.35
C TYR A 137 -4.65 4.54 11.93
N TYR A 138 -3.38 4.39 11.58
CA TYR A 138 -2.90 4.63 10.22
C TYR A 138 -3.61 3.73 9.19
N LEU A 139 -3.72 2.42 9.45
CA LEU A 139 -4.35 1.47 8.53
C LEU A 139 -5.85 1.75 8.37
N GLN A 140 -6.53 2.12 9.46
CA GLN A 140 -7.93 2.54 9.41
C GLN A 140 -8.13 3.78 8.52
N GLN A 141 -7.18 4.73 8.52
CA GLN A 141 -7.34 6.00 7.79
C GLN A 141 -6.80 5.95 6.35
N VAL A 142 -5.66 5.28 6.11
CA VAL A 142 -4.99 5.25 4.80
C VAL A 142 -5.82 4.51 3.74
N HIS A 143 -6.64 3.55 4.17
CA HIS A 143 -7.54 2.78 3.30
C HIS A 143 -8.94 3.39 3.16
N GLN A 144 -9.17 4.58 3.72
CA GLN A 144 -10.41 5.33 3.54
C GLN A 144 -10.16 6.41 2.47
N PRO A 145 -10.72 6.26 1.25
CA PRO A 145 -10.36 7.12 0.12
C PRO A 145 -10.73 8.59 0.29
N ARG A 146 -9.83 9.49 -0.08
CA ARG A 146 -10.04 10.94 -0.22
C ARG A 146 -9.83 11.37 -1.67
N HIS A 147 -10.38 12.53 -2.01
CA HIS A 147 -10.41 13.03 -3.38
C HIS A 147 -10.10 14.53 -3.44
N LEU A 148 -9.23 14.89 -4.38
CA LEU A 148 -8.84 16.27 -4.67
C LEU A 148 -8.99 16.51 -6.18
N ALA A 149 -9.36 17.74 -6.55
CA ALA A 149 -9.38 18.18 -7.95
C ALA A 149 -7.99 18.07 -8.62
N GLU A 150 -6.94 18.33 -7.86
CA GLU A 150 -5.55 18.28 -8.32
C GLU A 150 -4.75 17.25 -7.52
N SER A 151 -3.69 16.71 -8.14
CA SER A 151 -2.76 15.83 -7.44
C SER A 151 -2.20 16.50 -6.19
N ALA A 152 -2.32 15.81 -5.05
CA ALA A 152 -1.80 16.28 -3.76
C ALA A 152 -0.30 16.63 -3.84
N ARG A 153 0.27 17.22 -2.79
CA ARG A 153 1.72 17.44 -2.72
C ARG A 153 2.34 16.44 -1.76
N LEU A 154 3.42 15.77 -2.14
CA LEU A 154 4.20 14.93 -1.23
C LEU A 154 5.35 15.73 -0.61
N PHE A 155 5.95 16.65 -1.37
CA PHE A 155 7.09 17.45 -0.95
C PHE A 155 6.77 18.95 -0.85
N GLY A 156 7.39 19.60 0.15
CA GLY A 156 7.33 21.06 0.32
C GLY A 156 8.01 21.84 -0.79
N PRO A 157 9.26 21.50 -1.18
CA PRO A 157 9.88 22.06 -2.36
C PRO A 157 9.26 21.51 -3.65
N SER A 158 8.74 22.38 -4.52
CA SER A 158 8.01 21.96 -5.73
C SER A 158 8.87 21.16 -6.71
N TYR A 159 10.18 21.40 -6.76
CA TYR A 159 11.08 20.68 -7.68
C TYR A 159 11.26 19.20 -7.31
N LEU A 160 10.91 18.78 -6.09
CA LEU A 160 10.96 17.37 -5.69
C LEU A 160 9.71 16.58 -6.13
N GLU A 161 8.62 17.26 -6.51
CA GLU A 161 7.38 16.60 -6.95
C GLU A 161 7.59 15.76 -8.22
N VAL A 162 8.59 16.11 -9.04
CA VAL A 162 8.96 15.35 -10.27
C VAL A 162 9.26 13.87 -9.98
N PHE A 163 9.73 13.55 -8.77
CA PHE A 163 10.03 12.17 -8.37
C PHE A 163 8.81 11.40 -7.86
N THR A 164 7.66 12.07 -7.71
CA THR A 164 6.43 11.49 -7.13
C THR A 164 5.24 11.51 -8.08
N ARG A 165 5.40 12.15 -9.24
CA ARG A 165 4.34 12.32 -10.23
C ARG A 165 4.70 11.51 -11.47
N THR A 166 4.02 10.39 -11.66
CA THR A 166 4.26 9.49 -12.80
C THR A 166 2.99 9.44 -13.65
N VAL A 167 3.04 10.03 -14.84
CA VAL A 167 1.98 9.89 -15.85
C VAL A 167 1.99 8.48 -16.44
N TRP A 168 0.81 7.92 -16.74
CA TRP A 168 0.64 6.53 -17.14
C TRP A 168 1.56 6.07 -18.29
N TYR A 169 1.79 6.93 -19.29
CA TYR A 169 2.59 6.58 -20.47
C TYR A 169 4.10 6.52 -20.19
N VAL A 170 4.58 6.94 -19.01
CA VAL A 170 5.99 6.74 -18.60
C VAL A 170 6.30 5.25 -18.51
N VAL A 171 5.36 4.44 -18.01
CA VAL A 171 5.54 2.99 -17.87
C VAL A 171 5.89 2.32 -19.20
N PRO A 172 5.06 2.41 -20.26
CA PRO A 172 5.41 1.80 -21.55
C PRO A 172 6.65 2.44 -22.19
N ILE A 173 6.87 3.75 -22.09
CA ILE A 173 8.03 4.43 -22.68
C ILE A 173 9.35 3.92 -22.09
N VAL A 174 9.40 3.70 -20.78
CA VAL A 174 10.62 3.24 -20.10
C VAL A 174 10.80 1.74 -20.26
N TRP A 175 9.74 0.96 -20.03
CA TRP A 175 9.88 -0.48 -19.85
C TRP A 175 9.75 -1.29 -21.13
N LEU A 176 9.02 -0.84 -22.16
CA LEU A 176 8.95 -1.59 -23.44
C LEU A 176 10.31 -1.68 -24.16
N PRO A 177 11.15 -0.61 -24.23
CA PRO A 177 12.50 -0.75 -24.78
C PRO A 177 13.38 -1.73 -23.99
N ILE A 178 13.27 -1.73 -22.66
CA ILE A 178 14.01 -2.66 -21.78
C ILE A 178 13.53 -4.11 -22.01
N THR A 179 12.23 -4.32 -22.13
CA THR A 179 11.63 -5.61 -22.51
C THR A 179 12.15 -6.08 -23.86
N ALA A 180 12.12 -5.23 -24.89
CA ALA A 180 12.62 -5.55 -26.22
C ALA A 180 14.11 -5.91 -26.19
N TYR A 181 14.90 -5.19 -25.37
CA TYR A 181 16.29 -5.50 -25.13
C TYR A 181 16.48 -6.91 -24.55
N TYR A 182 15.83 -7.25 -23.44
CA TYR A 182 15.91 -8.59 -22.87
C TYR A 182 15.43 -9.69 -23.83
N TYR A 183 14.35 -9.44 -24.57
CA TYR A 183 13.84 -10.39 -25.56
C TYR A 183 14.85 -10.62 -26.69
N SER A 184 15.47 -9.56 -27.22
CA SER A 184 16.51 -9.68 -28.25
C SER A 184 17.71 -10.51 -27.77
N ARG A 185 18.12 -10.34 -26.50
CA ARG A 185 19.18 -11.17 -25.89
C ARG A 185 18.77 -12.63 -25.84
N SER A 186 17.53 -12.93 -25.42
CA SER A 186 17.00 -14.30 -25.39
C SER A 186 17.07 -14.96 -26.76
N VAL A 187 16.55 -14.29 -27.79
CA VAL A 187 16.55 -14.78 -29.19
C VAL A 187 17.97 -15.08 -29.67
N LEU A 188 18.90 -14.14 -29.49
CA LEU A 188 20.28 -14.28 -29.94
C LEU A 188 21.04 -15.36 -29.16
N GLN A 189 20.75 -15.56 -27.88
CA GLN A 189 21.39 -16.61 -27.08
C GLN A 189 20.85 -18.00 -27.39
N PHE A 190 19.58 -18.12 -27.77
CA PHE A 190 19.06 -19.37 -28.34
C PHE A 190 19.61 -19.64 -29.75
N THR A 191 19.94 -18.59 -30.50
CA THR A 191 20.45 -18.71 -31.88
C THR A 191 21.94 -19.01 -31.93
N LEU A 192 22.75 -18.29 -31.14
CA LEU A 192 24.22 -18.28 -31.22
C LEU A 192 24.90 -18.94 -30.00
N GLY A 193 24.11 -19.36 -29.01
CA GLY A 193 24.59 -19.94 -27.76
C GLY A 193 24.60 -18.96 -26.58
N PRO A 194 24.67 -19.48 -25.34
CA PRO A 194 24.42 -18.71 -24.12
C PRO A 194 25.42 -17.57 -23.85
N ASN A 195 26.66 -17.72 -24.32
CA ASN A 195 27.75 -16.76 -24.12
C ASN A 195 27.96 -15.82 -25.32
N SER A 196 27.00 -15.75 -26.23
CA SER A 196 27.12 -14.98 -27.48
C SER A 196 27.12 -13.46 -27.29
N LEU A 197 26.71 -12.97 -26.10
CA LEU A 197 26.52 -11.55 -25.83
C LEU A 197 27.25 -11.12 -24.56
N PRO A 198 28.00 -10.00 -24.59
CA PRO A 198 28.66 -9.46 -23.42
C PRO A 198 27.64 -8.87 -22.42
N PRO A 199 28.00 -8.72 -21.14
CA PRO A 199 27.20 -7.97 -20.17
C PRO A 199 26.81 -6.57 -20.67
N TRP A 200 25.63 -6.09 -20.25
CA TRP A 200 25.05 -4.81 -20.72
C TRP A 200 25.93 -3.59 -20.46
N ASN A 201 26.79 -3.63 -19.44
CA ASN A 201 27.70 -2.55 -19.08
C ASN A 201 28.99 -2.52 -19.91
N GLN A 202 29.24 -3.55 -20.73
CA GLN A 202 30.37 -3.58 -21.66
C GLN A 202 29.94 -3.11 -23.05
N ASP A 203 28.82 -3.62 -23.55
CA ASP A 203 28.23 -3.18 -24.81
C ASP A 203 26.70 -3.26 -24.72
N LEU A 204 26.08 -2.09 -24.57
CA LEU A 204 24.63 -1.96 -24.47
C LEU A 204 23.94 -2.25 -25.81
N LEU A 205 24.58 -1.96 -26.95
CA LEU A 205 23.95 -2.06 -28.26
C LEU A 205 24.23 -3.39 -28.97
N ALA A 206 25.15 -4.21 -28.45
CA ALA A 206 25.48 -5.53 -29.00
C ALA A 206 24.27 -6.37 -29.42
N PRO A 207 23.22 -6.57 -28.60
CA PRO A 207 22.07 -7.38 -29.01
C PRO A 207 21.31 -6.77 -30.19
N ILE A 208 21.16 -5.45 -30.23
CA ILE A 208 20.44 -4.75 -31.29
C ILE A 208 21.22 -4.85 -32.61
N ASN A 209 22.52 -4.58 -32.57
CA ASN A 209 23.39 -4.65 -33.74
C ASN A 209 23.46 -6.07 -34.32
N LEU A 210 23.52 -7.08 -33.45
CA LEU A 210 23.62 -8.47 -33.87
C LEU A 210 22.29 -9.00 -34.44
N LEU A 211 21.15 -8.55 -33.92
CA LEU A 211 19.83 -8.92 -34.45
C LEU A 211 19.64 -8.45 -35.90
N LEU A 212 20.28 -7.35 -36.31
CA LEU A 212 20.22 -6.82 -37.67
C LEU A 212 21.07 -7.62 -38.68
N THR A 213 21.97 -8.49 -38.20
CA THR A 213 22.97 -9.18 -39.03
C THR A 213 22.86 -10.70 -38.98
N VAL A 214 22.10 -11.25 -38.03
CA VAL A 214 21.93 -12.68 -37.82
C VAL A 214 20.57 -13.13 -38.32
N ASP A 215 20.59 -14.10 -39.23
CA ASP A 215 19.36 -14.76 -39.69
C ASP A 215 18.77 -15.62 -38.57
N THR A 216 17.71 -15.13 -37.94
CA THR A 216 16.95 -15.90 -36.95
C THR A 216 15.86 -16.70 -37.64
N SER A 217 15.97 -18.03 -37.64
CA SER A 217 14.91 -18.90 -38.15
C SER A 217 13.71 -18.93 -37.19
N LEU A 218 12.51 -19.23 -37.71
CA LEU A 218 11.31 -19.42 -36.88
C LEU A 218 11.51 -20.46 -35.77
N LEU A 219 12.33 -21.49 -36.02
CA LEU A 219 12.62 -22.55 -35.04
C LEU A 219 13.36 -22.02 -33.80
N GLN A 220 14.21 -20.98 -33.96
CA GLN A 220 14.96 -20.36 -32.85
C GLN A 220 14.15 -19.29 -32.10
N LEU A 221 13.08 -18.77 -32.71
CA LEU A 221 12.15 -17.84 -32.07
C LEU A 221 11.16 -18.54 -31.12
N ILE A 222 10.85 -19.83 -31.38
CA ILE A 222 9.95 -20.63 -30.53
C ILE A 222 10.40 -20.63 -29.07
N PRO A 223 11.63 -21.05 -28.70
CA PRO A 223 12.03 -21.11 -27.29
C PRO A 223 12.01 -19.74 -26.61
N ALA A 224 12.42 -18.68 -27.31
CA ALA A 224 12.36 -17.31 -26.78
C ALA A 224 10.91 -16.87 -26.52
N THR A 225 10.00 -17.15 -27.47
CA THR A 225 8.56 -16.86 -27.33
C THR A 225 7.93 -17.65 -26.18
N LEU A 226 8.31 -18.92 -25.99
CA LEU A 226 7.84 -19.73 -24.87
C LEU A 226 8.34 -19.19 -23.53
N CYS A 227 9.60 -18.73 -23.45
CA CYS A 227 10.13 -18.08 -22.25
C CYS A 227 9.40 -16.76 -21.96
N LEU A 228 9.06 -15.99 -23.00
CA LEU A 228 8.25 -14.78 -22.89
C LEU A 228 6.84 -15.10 -22.35
N ALA A 229 6.15 -16.10 -22.92
CA ALA A 229 4.84 -16.53 -22.42
C ALA A 229 4.90 -17.04 -20.97
N PHE A 230 5.95 -17.77 -20.62
CA PHE A 230 6.20 -18.20 -19.24
C PHE A 230 6.42 -17.01 -18.30
N GLY A 231 7.20 -16.01 -18.72
CA GLY A 231 7.41 -14.77 -17.96
C GLY A 231 6.11 -13.99 -17.73
N MET A 232 5.25 -13.92 -18.76
CA MET A 232 3.93 -13.32 -18.65
C MET A 232 3.06 -14.04 -17.61
N PHE A 233 3.06 -15.38 -17.61
CA PHE A 233 2.38 -16.17 -16.58
C PHE A 233 2.96 -15.92 -15.18
N VAL A 234 4.29 -15.95 -15.03
CA VAL A 234 4.98 -15.65 -13.76
C VAL A 234 4.59 -14.29 -13.22
N TRP A 235 4.45 -13.28 -14.08
CA TRP A 235 4.00 -11.97 -13.65
C TRP A 235 2.61 -12.00 -13.02
N THR A 236 1.65 -12.76 -13.56
CA THR A 236 0.31 -12.82 -12.94
C THR A 236 0.34 -13.30 -11.49
N LEU A 237 1.28 -14.20 -11.16
CA LEU A 237 1.54 -14.62 -9.78
C LEU A 237 2.20 -13.50 -8.99
N LEU A 238 3.23 -12.85 -9.55
CA LEU A 238 3.92 -11.74 -8.90
C LEU A 238 2.98 -10.58 -8.59
N GLU A 239 2.09 -10.22 -9.52
CA GLU A 239 1.02 -9.24 -9.32
C GLU A 239 0.23 -9.58 -8.06
N TYR A 240 -0.34 -10.80 -8.00
CA TYR A 240 -1.15 -11.23 -6.87
C TYR A 240 -0.36 -11.23 -5.55
N PHE A 241 0.84 -11.81 -5.54
CA PHE A 241 1.63 -11.92 -4.31
C PHE A 241 2.19 -10.57 -3.83
N LEU A 242 2.66 -9.71 -4.73
CA LEU A 242 3.12 -8.37 -4.36
C LEU A 242 1.95 -7.53 -3.86
N HIS A 243 0.80 -7.57 -4.54
CA HIS A 243 -0.36 -6.81 -4.10
C HIS A 243 -0.85 -7.27 -2.72
N ARG A 244 -0.98 -8.57 -2.50
CA ARG A 244 -1.48 -9.13 -1.23
C ARG A 244 -0.49 -9.05 -0.06
N PHE A 245 0.79 -9.33 -0.28
CA PHE A 245 1.74 -9.54 0.82
C PHE A 245 2.79 -8.45 0.97
N LEU A 246 2.95 -7.56 -0.02
CA LEU A 246 3.87 -6.43 0.07
C LEU A 246 3.11 -5.10 0.12
N PHE A 247 2.17 -4.89 -0.80
CA PHE A 247 1.39 -3.66 -0.87
C PHE A 247 0.37 -3.58 0.26
N HIS A 248 -0.30 -4.70 0.57
CA HIS A 248 -1.13 -4.90 1.77
C HIS A 248 -0.38 -5.67 2.88
N VAL A 249 0.86 -5.24 3.18
CA VAL A 249 1.60 -5.81 4.32
C VAL A 249 0.92 -5.50 5.67
N ASP A 250 0.16 -4.41 5.71
CA ASP A 250 -0.84 -4.05 6.72
C ASP A 250 -0.49 -4.50 8.15
N ASP A 251 -1.19 -5.51 8.67
CA ASP A 251 -1.05 -5.93 10.06
C ASP A 251 0.33 -6.49 10.41
N TYR A 252 1.10 -6.94 9.42
CA TYR A 252 2.44 -7.49 9.62
C TYR A 252 3.54 -6.42 9.68
N MET A 253 3.23 -5.16 9.37
CA MET A 253 4.23 -4.11 9.47
C MET A 253 4.43 -3.64 10.93
N PRO A 254 5.63 -3.18 11.32
CA PRO A 254 5.87 -2.69 12.66
C PRO A 254 5.17 -1.34 12.89
N ASP A 255 4.78 -1.09 14.14
CA ASP A 255 4.17 0.18 14.57
C ASP A 255 5.22 1.29 14.71
N HIS A 256 5.71 1.76 13.57
CA HIS A 256 6.78 2.76 13.50
C HIS A 256 6.59 3.70 12.29
N PRO A 257 6.74 5.03 12.44
CA PRO A 257 6.51 6.00 11.36
C PRO A 257 7.26 5.72 10.05
N TYR A 258 8.48 5.16 10.12
CA TYR A 258 9.24 4.78 8.93
C TYR A 258 8.61 3.62 8.15
N ALA A 259 8.01 2.65 8.84
CA ALA A 259 7.27 1.57 8.20
C ALA A 259 5.96 2.09 7.60
N LEU A 260 5.23 2.96 8.32
CA LEU A 260 4.04 3.64 7.78
C LEU A 260 4.38 4.45 6.52
N THR A 261 5.53 5.12 6.51
CA THR A 261 6.01 5.89 5.35
C THR A 261 6.33 4.99 4.17
N LEU A 262 7.00 3.85 4.41
CA LEU A 262 7.30 2.89 3.35
C LEU A 262 6.01 2.31 2.76
N HIS A 263 5.06 1.90 3.60
CA HIS A 263 3.74 1.43 3.17
C HIS A 263 3.00 2.50 2.35
N PHE A 264 2.98 3.75 2.84
CA PHE A 264 2.35 4.88 2.15
C PHE A 264 2.93 5.09 0.75
N LEU A 265 4.25 4.98 0.57
CA LEU A 265 4.91 5.16 -0.72
C LEU A 265 4.77 3.96 -1.67
N LEU A 266 4.59 2.75 -1.13
CA LEU A 266 4.40 1.54 -1.93
C LEU A 266 2.99 1.43 -2.50
N HIS A 267 1.97 1.61 -1.66
CA HIS A 267 0.58 1.46 -2.08
C HIS A 267 -0.43 2.30 -1.29
N GLY A 268 -0.12 2.68 -0.05
CA GLY A 268 -1.06 3.42 0.79
C GLY A 268 -1.51 4.78 0.19
N VAL A 269 -0.64 5.50 -0.51
CA VAL A 269 -1.02 6.75 -1.20
C VAL A 269 -2.05 6.52 -2.31
N HIS A 270 -2.01 5.35 -2.95
CA HIS A 270 -2.97 4.98 -3.98
C HIS A 270 -4.34 4.71 -3.37
N HIS A 271 -4.43 3.92 -2.29
CA HIS A 271 -5.71 3.73 -1.57
C HIS A 271 -6.26 5.02 -0.96
N TYR A 272 -5.37 5.88 -0.46
CA TYR A 272 -5.78 7.14 0.15
C TYR A 272 -6.25 8.17 -0.88
N LEU A 273 -5.70 8.17 -2.10
CA LEU A 273 -6.05 9.08 -3.19
C LEU A 273 -6.20 8.33 -4.53
N PRO A 274 -7.21 7.44 -4.69
CA PRO A 274 -7.24 6.48 -5.79
C PRO A 274 -7.48 7.12 -7.17
N MET A 275 -8.08 8.30 -7.19
CA MET A 275 -8.32 9.08 -8.42
C MET A 275 -7.19 10.08 -8.76
N ASP A 276 -6.07 10.06 -8.03
CA ASP A 276 -4.90 10.87 -8.38
C ASP A 276 -4.15 10.22 -9.56
N LYS A 277 -4.38 10.77 -10.75
CA LYS A 277 -3.79 10.32 -12.04
C LYS A 277 -2.27 10.27 -12.05
N LEU A 278 -1.58 10.96 -11.13
CA LEU A 278 -0.11 11.01 -11.09
C LEU A 278 0.49 10.09 -10.02
N ARG A 279 -0.33 9.41 -9.21
CA ARG A 279 0.09 8.59 -8.06
C ARG A 279 -0.47 7.17 -8.05
N LEU A 280 -0.82 6.67 -9.23
CA LEU A 280 -1.33 5.32 -9.40
C LEU A 280 -0.23 4.39 -9.91
N VAL A 281 0.37 4.71 -11.06
CA VAL A 281 1.36 3.83 -11.69
C VAL A 281 2.68 3.85 -10.94
N MET A 282 3.39 2.73 -10.93
CA MET A 282 4.65 2.61 -10.20
C MET A 282 5.73 3.53 -10.80
N PRO A 283 6.32 4.44 -10.00
CA PRO A 283 7.44 5.25 -10.47
C PRO A 283 8.62 4.35 -10.89
N PRO A 284 9.29 4.60 -12.03
CA PRO A 284 10.35 3.73 -12.53
C PRO A 284 11.47 3.41 -11.52
N PRO A 285 11.95 4.35 -10.67
CA PRO A 285 12.94 4.01 -9.64
C PRO A 285 12.44 2.98 -8.62
N LEU A 286 11.17 3.06 -8.23
CA LEU A 286 10.57 2.11 -7.29
C LEU A 286 10.42 0.73 -7.94
N PHE A 287 9.89 0.68 -9.16
CA PHE A 287 9.80 -0.60 -9.89
C PHE A 287 11.17 -1.22 -10.15
N PHE A 288 12.21 -0.42 -10.44
CA PHE A 288 13.57 -0.92 -10.57
C PHE A 288 14.04 -1.62 -9.29
N VAL A 289 13.83 -1.00 -8.12
CA VAL A 289 14.19 -1.59 -6.82
C VAL A 289 13.41 -2.89 -6.57
N LEU A 290 12.10 -2.90 -6.83
CA LEU A 290 11.25 -4.07 -6.61
C LEU A 290 11.58 -5.22 -7.58
N SER A 291 11.83 -4.92 -8.85
CA SER A 291 12.10 -5.94 -9.88
C SER A 291 13.53 -6.49 -9.83
N TYR A 292 14.50 -5.72 -9.31
CA TYR A 292 15.91 -6.12 -9.22
C TYR A 292 16.12 -7.52 -8.61
N PRO A 293 15.63 -7.85 -7.40
CA PRO A 293 15.81 -9.18 -6.82
C PRO A 293 15.22 -10.30 -7.70
N PHE A 294 14.09 -10.08 -8.36
CA PHE A 294 13.49 -11.07 -9.26
C PHE A 294 14.31 -11.29 -10.54
N THR A 295 14.86 -10.23 -11.13
CA THR A 295 15.76 -10.38 -12.29
C THR A 295 17.05 -11.12 -11.93
N LYS A 296 17.60 -10.88 -10.74
CA LYS A 296 18.76 -11.63 -10.23
C LYS A 296 18.42 -13.08 -9.97
N LEU A 297 17.25 -13.35 -9.38
CA LEU A 297 16.78 -14.70 -9.15
C LEU A 297 16.61 -15.46 -10.48
N ALA A 298 16.00 -14.86 -11.50
CA ALA A 298 15.85 -15.46 -12.81
C ALA A 298 17.21 -15.88 -13.41
N HIS A 299 18.23 -15.01 -13.33
CA HIS A 299 19.59 -15.33 -13.78
C HIS A 299 20.33 -16.35 -12.90
N ALA A 300 19.92 -16.52 -11.65
CA ALA A 300 20.50 -17.52 -10.74
C ALA A 300 19.93 -18.92 -11.00
N ILE A 301 18.64 -19.03 -11.36
CA ILE A 301 17.95 -20.32 -11.52
C ILE A 301 17.89 -20.80 -12.98
N PHE A 302 18.00 -19.91 -13.95
CA PHE A 302 17.89 -20.24 -15.37
C PHE A 302 19.16 -19.90 -16.16
N PRO A 303 19.45 -20.66 -17.24
CA PRO A 303 20.43 -20.24 -18.23
C PRO A 303 20.08 -18.86 -18.79
N ALA A 304 21.10 -18.09 -19.18
CA ALA A 304 20.93 -16.68 -19.56
C ALA A 304 19.85 -16.44 -20.64
N ALA A 305 19.75 -17.33 -21.65
CA ALA A 305 18.74 -17.23 -22.70
C ALA A 305 17.30 -17.32 -22.16
N VAL A 306 17.06 -18.29 -21.26
CA VAL A 306 15.76 -18.51 -20.61
C VAL A 306 15.45 -17.36 -19.65
N ALA A 307 16.41 -16.99 -18.79
CA ALA A 307 16.26 -15.87 -17.85
C ALA A 307 15.86 -14.57 -18.56
N ASN A 308 16.56 -14.21 -19.64
CA ASN A 308 16.28 -13.01 -20.42
C ASN A 308 14.88 -13.05 -21.06
N GLY A 309 14.46 -14.21 -21.59
CA GLY A 309 13.12 -14.38 -22.17
C GLY A 309 12.02 -14.27 -21.12
N THR A 310 12.21 -14.89 -19.96
CA THR A 310 11.29 -14.81 -18.81
C THR A 310 11.19 -13.39 -18.25
N ILE A 311 12.32 -12.68 -18.09
CA ILE A 311 12.32 -11.28 -17.66
C ILE A 311 11.57 -10.41 -18.66
N ALA A 312 11.81 -10.59 -19.97
CA ALA A 312 11.09 -9.87 -21.01
C ALA A 312 9.57 -10.12 -20.93
N GLY A 313 9.16 -11.36 -20.75
CA GLY A 313 7.76 -11.72 -20.55
C GLY A 313 7.13 -11.07 -19.32
N ALA A 314 7.84 -11.13 -18.18
CA ALA A 314 7.37 -10.54 -16.94
C ALA A 314 7.23 -9.02 -17.05
N PHE A 315 8.21 -8.34 -17.66
CA PHE A 315 8.16 -6.88 -17.87
C PHE A 315 7.08 -6.49 -18.89
N THR A 316 6.82 -7.33 -19.91
CA THR A 316 5.71 -7.12 -20.85
C THR A 316 4.38 -7.10 -20.11
N PHE A 317 4.14 -8.09 -19.24
CA PHE A 317 2.88 -8.17 -18.51
C PHE A 317 2.80 -7.14 -17.39
N TYR A 318 3.91 -6.74 -16.78
CA TYR A 318 3.96 -5.57 -15.88
C TYR A 318 3.42 -4.31 -16.56
N VAL A 319 3.90 -3.99 -17.77
CA VAL A 319 3.41 -2.82 -18.51
C VAL A 319 1.91 -2.94 -18.78
N LEU A 320 1.42 -4.14 -19.11
CA LEU A 320 -0.01 -4.41 -19.28
C LEU A 320 -0.78 -4.19 -17.97
N TYR A 321 -0.27 -4.72 -16.86
CA TYR A 321 -0.84 -4.59 -15.52
C TYR A 321 -0.97 -3.12 -15.12
N ASP A 322 0.10 -2.33 -15.18
CA ASP A 322 0.09 -0.96 -14.67
C ASP A 322 -0.78 -0.05 -15.55
N CYS A 323 -0.77 -0.26 -16.88
CA CYS A 323 -1.67 0.43 -17.80
C CYS A 323 -3.13 0.03 -17.59
N MET A 324 -3.41 -1.26 -17.37
CA MET A 324 -4.76 -1.75 -17.08
C MET A 324 -5.25 -1.16 -15.75
N HIS A 325 -4.44 -1.23 -14.70
CA HIS A 325 -4.71 -0.65 -13.39
C HIS A 325 -5.08 0.84 -13.50
N TYR A 326 -4.29 1.61 -14.25
CA TYR A 326 -4.59 3.01 -14.52
C TYR A 326 -5.93 3.19 -15.24
N ALA A 327 -6.20 2.35 -16.25
CA ALA A 327 -7.42 2.41 -17.04
C ALA A 327 -8.67 2.02 -16.24
N LEU A 328 -8.57 1.08 -15.30
CA LEU A 328 -9.67 0.71 -14.40
C LEU A 328 -10.17 1.91 -13.59
N HIS A 329 -9.29 2.81 -13.17
CA HIS A 329 -9.68 4.03 -12.43
C HIS A 329 -10.12 5.17 -13.36
N HIS A 330 -9.42 5.40 -14.47
CA HIS A 330 -9.50 6.69 -15.18
C HIS A 330 -10.15 6.65 -16.56
N THR A 331 -10.71 5.52 -16.99
CA THR A 331 -11.28 5.39 -18.33
C THR A 331 -12.65 4.71 -18.34
N SER A 332 -13.41 5.01 -19.39
CA SER A 332 -14.62 4.27 -19.76
C SER A 332 -14.22 3.04 -20.56
N LEU A 333 -14.34 1.87 -19.94
CA LEU A 333 -13.84 0.62 -20.50
C LEU A 333 -14.88 -0.12 -21.35
N PRO A 334 -14.43 -0.93 -22.33
CA PRO A 334 -15.32 -1.79 -23.11
C PRO A 334 -16.02 -2.81 -22.21
N ALA A 335 -17.17 -3.32 -22.65
CA ALA A 335 -18.07 -4.15 -21.84
C ALA A 335 -17.36 -5.33 -21.12
N TYR A 336 -16.42 -5.98 -21.79
CA TYR A 336 -15.69 -7.13 -21.26
C TYR A 336 -14.68 -6.79 -20.15
N LEU A 337 -14.34 -5.51 -19.93
CA LEU A 337 -13.45 -5.06 -18.84
C LEU A 337 -14.20 -4.30 -17.73
N ARG A 338 -15.48 -3.97 -17.93
CA ARG A 338 -16.27 -3.24 -16.92
C ARG A 338 -16.41 -4.01 -15.62
N GLU A 339 -16.51 -5.32 -15.70
CA GLU A 339 -16.56 -6.17 -14.50
C GLU A 339 -15.26 -6.08 -13.68
N MET A 340 -14.10 -6.08 -14.34
CA MET A 340 -12.82 -5.88 -13.66
C MET A 340 -12.69 -4.47 -13.07
N LYS A 341 -13.23 -3.44 -13.74
CA LYS A 341 -13.31 -2.09 -13.16
C LYS A 341 -14.11 -2.07 -11.87
N LYS A 342 -15.32 -2.64 -11.88
CA LYS A 342 -16.17 -2.70 -10.68
C LYS A 342 -15.50 -3.51 -9.56
N TYR A 343 -14.86 -4.63 -9.92
CA TYR A 343 -14.11 -5.47 -8.98
C TYR A 343 -12.98 -4.72 -8.30
N HIS A 344 -12.14 -4.03 -9.08
CA HIS A 344 -11.02 -3.27 -8.53
C HIS A 344 -11.47 -2.04 -7.74
N LEU A 345 -12.50 -1.32 -8.21
CA LEU A 345 -13.06 -0.21 -7.43
C LEU A 345 -13.65 -0.70 -6.11
N ALA A 346 -14.31 -1.85 -6.08
CA ALA A 346 -14.80 -2.41 -4.82
C ALA A 346 -13.67 -2.86 -3.89
N HIS A 347 -12.51 -3.26 -4.40
CA HIS A 347 -11.32 -3.44 -3.56
C HIS A 347 -10.90 -2.12 -2.87
N HIS A 348 -10.95 -0.98 -3.57
CA HIS A 348 -10.63 0.34 -2.99
C HIS A 348 -11.67 0.87 -2.02
N TYR A 349 -12.96 0.76 -2.38
CA TYR A 349 -14.04 1.47 -1.70
C TYR A 349 -14.89 0.58 -0.78
N LYS A 350 -14.84 -0.75 -0.94
CA LYS A 350 -15.68 -1.67 -0.15
C LYS A 350 -14.85 -2.53 0.80
N ASN A 351 -13.87 -3.27 0.28
CA ASN A 351 -13.02 -4.12 1.11
C ASN A 351 -11.65 -4.35 0.47
N PHE A 352 -10.62 -3.74 1.05
CA PHE A 352 -9.23 -3.82 0.60
C PHE A 352 -8.52 -5.11 1.01
N GLU A 353 -9.12 -5.94 1.87
CA GLU A 353 -8.59 -7.23 2.31
C GLU A 353 -8.86 -8.37 1.29
N LEU A 354 -9.58 -8.07 0.20
CA LEU A 354 -9.97 -9.01 -0.86
C LEU A 354 -9.77 -8.37 -2.23
N GLY A 355 -9.76 -9.19 -3.29
CA GLY A 355 -9.68 -8.71 -4.68
C GLY A 355 -8.31 -8.17 -5.08
N PHE A 356 -7.26 -8.94 -4.80
CA PHE A 356 -5.88 -8.54 -5.08
C PHE A 356 -5.50 -8.68 -6.57
N GLY A 357 -6.27 -9.43 -7.36
CA GLY A 357 -6.08 -9.54 -8.80
C GLY A 357 -6.61 -8.31 -9.54
N VAL A 358 -5.72 -7.59 -10.21
CA VAL A 358 -6.06 -6.37 -10.99
C VAL A 358 -6.29 -6.71 -12.46
N THR A 359 -5.43 -7.55 -13.04
CA THR A 359 -5.56 -7.99 -14.44
C THR A 359 -6.57 -9.10 -14.62
N SER A 360 -6.74 -9.95 -13.60
CA SER A 360 -7.74 -11.03 -13.59
C SER A 360 -8.05 -11.50 -12.17
N LYS A 361 -9.20 -12.15 -12.00
CA LYS A 361 -9.63 -12.75 -10.72
C LYS A 361 -9.10 -14.17 -10.48
N VAL A 362 -8.26 -14.68 -11.37
CA VAL A 362 -7.84 -16.11 -11.36
C VAL A 362 -7.19 -16.48 -10.03
N TRP A 363 -6.25 -15.67 -9.55
CA TRP A 363 -5.54 -15.95 -8.31
C TRP A 363 -6.39 -15.70 -7.07
N ASP A 364 -7.33 -14.74 -7.11
CA ASP A 364 -8.31 -14.59 -6.03
C ASP A 364 -9.20 -15.82 -5.88
N TYR A 365 -9.61 -16.44 -6.98
CA TYR A 365 -10.35 -17.70 -6.95
C TYR A 365 -9.49 -18.84 -6.37
N VAL A 366 -8.25 -18.98 -6.84
CA VAL A 366 -7.32 -20.03 -6.40
C VAL A 366 -7.00 -19.93 -4.90
N PHE A 367 -6.81 -18.71 -4.39
CA PHE A 367 -6.38 -18.45 -3.01
C PHE A 367 -7.52 -17.99 -2.09
N ASN A 368 -8.77 -18.08 -2.54
CA ASN A 368 -9.98 -17.75 -1.80
C ASN A 368 -9.99 -16.32 -1.23
N THR A 369 -9.62 -15.35 -2.06
CA THR A 369 -9.66 -13.90 -1.75
C THR A 369 -10.62 -13.14 -2.68
N MET A 370 -11.65 -13.83 -3.19
CA MET A 370 -12.63 -13.24 -4.08
C MET A 370 -13.48 -12.18 -3.37
N LEU A 371 -13.46 -10.97 -3.91
CA LEU A 371 -14.38 -9.90 -3.52
C LEU A 371 -15.75 -10.08 -4.16
N THR A 372 -16.82 -9.99 -3.37
CA THR A 372 -18.19 -9.97 -3.91
C THR A 372 -18.61 -8.53 -4.19
N VAL A 373 -18.74 -8.22 -5.48
CA VAL A 373 -19.03 -6.88 -6.01
C VAL A 373 -20.52 -6.67 -6.14
#